data_AF-A0A3P8LAF6-F1
#
_entry.id   AF-A0A3P8LAF6-F1
#
_cell.length_a   1.000
_cell.length_b   1.000
_cell.length_c   1.000
_cell.angle_alpha   90.00
_cell.angle_beta   90.00
_cell.angle_gamma   90.00
#
_symmetry.space_group_name_H-M   'P 1'
#
loop_
_entity.id
_entity.type
_entity.pdbx_description
1 polymer ?
#
loop_
_entity_poly.entity_id
_entity_poly.type
_entity_poly.pdbx_seq_one_letter_code
_entity_poly.pdbx_strand_id
1 'polypeptide(L)'
;MKWIGTVLFAALRQHFSSEFQGQAIDPALAKQMCEWLFLSIGTMIRSCRPDDHLFVLMHLLRLPSKLLKSLSALIQPPDPTVVWNRSCTILEFLEQPEIQLHLTMFAACLRPVRNRTQFLLATNSDIKNVPESSSVPFTPQPDGDNPWVVVDSGGESDSEESLVTGCTNTTGTLSFSRTIRPESSIFIGPKDMDRLLRQLNLVRLIRLLDARGHVGIVLCTKESGLMTLMAFANRIMGLIESCAEIYSQHMDAPKSRDHLGSWRILAKRLASIVSTLVTAVGSRVRLAWSQYQQMQQQQPSVPSNYEEFARVLSQYDAFCLRASKCLLSGCGLPSTHQDAVRLVCWRILAQLFPFGFVSSRSKVTFLYLIIESLLPFWRPDSVELAQLPDHVIGPLHQTLLSIGLNDIGLGSILTTLGKLASVECRPVPIPVTKSGYIATYAYHLPELEATLVRAVISIIFGVSEVCLCPRMCRISLKRTQRPPPLEFR
;
A
#
# COMPACT_ATOMS: atom_id res chain seq x y z
N MET A 1 -12.14 -18.41 -27.73
CA MET A 1 -11.21 -17.61 -26.90
C MET A 1 -10.02 -18.44 -26.41
N LYS A 2 -10.17 -19.40 -25.49
CA LYS A 2 -9.04 -20.14 -24.88
C LYS A 2 -8.08 -20.80 -25.87
N TRP A 3 -8.57 -21.45 -26.92
CA TRP A 3 -7.71 -22.11 -27.93
C TRP A 3 -6.83 -21.10 -28.69
N ILE A 4 -7.46 -20.10 -29.31
CA ILE A 4 -6.78 -19.00 -30.02
C ILE A 4 -5.79 -18.29 -29.08
N GLY A 5 -6.22 -17.95 -27.86
CA GLY A 5 -5.38 -17.29 -26.87
C GLY A 5 -4.17 -18.14 -26.45
N THR A 6 -4.35 -19.45 -26.28
CA THR A 6 -3.25 -20.36 -25.94
C THR A 6 -2.19 -20.38 -27.05
N VAL A 7 -2.62 -20.48 -28.31
CA VAL A 7 -1.73 -20.48 -29.48
C VAL A 7 -0.99 -19.14 -29.58
N LEU A 8 -1.70 -18.01 -29.52
CA LEU A 8 -1.08 -16.69 -29.63
C LEU A 8 -0.12 -16.39 -28.47
N PHE A 9 -0.49 -16.69 -27.22
CA PHE A 9 0.41 -16.53 -26.08
C PHE A 9 1.60 -17.52 -26.12
N ALA A 10 1.45 -18.71 -26.69
CA ALA A 10 2.56 -19.63 -26.89
C ALA A 10 3.53 -19.12 -27.98
N ALA A 11 3.00 -18.70 -29.13
CA ALA A 11 3.79 -18.14 -30.23
C ALA A 11 4.56 -16.89 -29.79
N LEU A 12 3.89 -15.98 -29.06
CA LEU A 12 4.51 -14.78 -28.50
C LEU A 12 5.66 -15.12 -27.53
N ARG A 13 5.48 -16.13 -26.67
CA ARG A 13 6.54 -16.58 -25.75
C ARG A 13 7.72 -17.20 -26.49
N GLN A 14 7.44 -18.05 -27.48
CA GLN A 14 8.48 -18.68 -28.30
C GLN A 14 9.30 -17.62 -29.05
N HIS A 15 8.62 -16.65 -29.68
CA HIS A 15 9.25 -15.54 -30.39
C HIS A 15 10.20 -14.73 -29.51
N PHE A 16 9.79 -14.38 -28.28
CA PHE A 16 10.67 -13.66 -27.35
C PHE A 16 11.83 -14.53 -26.87
N SER A 17 11.59 -15.81 -26.63
CA SER A 17 12.67 -16.72 -26.22
C SER A 17 13.75 -16.85 -27.30
N SER A 18 13.36 -16.97 -28.58
CA SER A 18 14.31 -16.96 -29.69
C SER A 18 15.10 -15.64 -29.79
N GLU A 19 14.50 -14.50 -29.42
CA GLU A 19 15.17 -13.19 -29.41
C GLU A 19 16.28 -13.17 -28.35
N PHE A 20 15.97 -13.71 -27.17
CA PHE A 20 16.94 -13.89 -26.08
C PHE A 20 18.10 -14.82 -26.45
N GLN A 21 17.86 -15.77 -27.37
CA GLN A 21 18.90 -16.67 -27.90
C GLN A 21 19.75 -16.04 -29.02
N GLY A 22 19.55 -14.75 -29.31
CA GLY A 22 20.33 -14.03 -30.32
C GLY A 22 19.91 -14.33 -31.76
N GLN A 23 18.74 -14.95 -31.97
CA GLN A 23 18.19 -15.10 -33.32
C GLN A 23 17.69 -13.74 -33.81
N ALA A 24 17.97 -13.43 -35.08
CA ALA A 24 17.42 -12.25 -35.73
C ALA A 24 15.93 -12.49 -36.00
N ILE A 25 15.07 -11.72 -35.33
CA ILE A 25 13.63 -11.89 -35.43
C ILE A 25 12.98 -10.59 -35.86
N ASP A 26 11.94 -10.72 -36.70
CA ASP A 26 11.16 -9.60 -37.20
C ASP A 26 10.34 -8.94 -36.08
N PRO A 27 10.64 -7.69 -35.68
CA PRO A 27 9.85 -6.96 -34.70
C PRO A 27 8.42 -6.68 -35.17
N ALA A 28 8.14 -6.71 -36.48
CA ALA A 28 6.80 -6.54 -37.01
C ALA A 28 5.88 -7.73 -36.65
N LEU A 29 6.43 -8.95 -36.59
CA LEU A 29 5.67 -10.14 -36.22
C LEU A 29 5.21 -10.09 -34.76
N ALA A 30 6.08 -9.71 -33.82
CA ALA A 30 5.70 -9.52 -32.42
C ALA A 30 4.57 -8.48 -32.26
N LYS A 31 4.65 -7.38 -33.02
CA LYS A 31 3.62 -6.34 -33.04
C LYS A 31 2.29 -6.90 -33.58
N GLN A 32 2.30 -7.61 -34.70
CA GLN A 32 1.12 -8.24 -35.28
C GLN A 32 0.48 -9.26 -34.33
N MET A 33 1.29 -10.08 -33.65
CA MET A 33 0.79 -11.03 -32.63
C MET A 33 0.11 -10.30 -31.46
N CYS A 34 0.66 -9.18 -31.01
CA CYS A 34 0.01 -8.36 -29.98
C CYS A 34 -1.31 -7.75 -30.49
N GLU A 35 -1.35 -7.24 -31.72
CA GLU A 35 -2.57 -6.74 -32.35
C GLU A 35 -3.64 -7.84 -32.49
N TRP A 36 -3.26 -9.05 -32.90
CA TRP A 36 -4.18 -10.19 -32.95
C TRP A 36 -4.69 -10.60 -31.57
N LEU A 37 -3.85 -10.54 -30.53
CA LEU A 37 -4.28 -10.76 -29.15
C LEU A 37 -5.32 -9.71 -28.73
N PHE A 38 -5.13 -8.43 -29.06
CA PHE A 38 -6.12 -7.39 -28.79
C PHE A 38 -7.42 -7.58 -29.56
N LEU A 39 -7.34 -7.87 -30.86
CA LEU A 39 -8.52 -8.08 -31.70
C LEU A 39 -9.30 -9.35 -31.32
N SER A 40 -8.61 -10.38 -30.82
CA SER A 40 -9.24 -11.65 -30.46
C SER A 40 -9.66 -11.69 -29.00
N ILE A 41 -8.71 -11.56 -28.07
CA ILE A 41 -8.98 -11.67 -26.63
C ILE A 41 -9.65 -10.39 -26.13
N GLY A 42 -9.14 -9.22 -26.55
CA GLY A 42 -9.65 -7.93 -26.08
C GLY A 42 -11.11 -7.65 -26.49
N THR A 43 -11.57 -8.19 -27.62
CA THR A 43 -12.98 -8.09 -28.02
C THR A 43 -13.86 -9.09 -27.25
N MET A 44 -13.38 -10.33 -27.10
CA MET A 44 -14.16 -11.40 -26.45
C MET A 44 -14.27 -11.21 -24.94
N ILE A 45 -13.28 -10.61 -24.27
CA ILE A 45 -13.18 -10.55 -22.80
C ILE A 45 -14.38 -9.89 -22.11
N ARG A 46 -15.07 -8.98 -22.81
CA ARG A 46 -16.29 -8.32 -22.30
C ARG A 46 -17.50 -9.26 -22.18
N SER A 47 -17.47 -10.39 -22.88
CA SER A 47 -18.54 -11.39 -22.94
C SER A 47 -18.13 -12.73 -22.33
N CYS A 48 -16.97 -12.77 -21.66
CA CYS A 48 -16.35 -13.99 -21.20
C CYS A 48 -16.78 -14.39 -19.78
N ARG A 49 -16.58 -15.67 -19.45
CA ARG A 49 -16.86 -16.20 -18.11
C ARG A 49 -15.76 -15.78 -17.12
N PRO A 50 -16.01 -15.77 -15.80
CA PRO A 50 -14.98 -15.49 -14.79
C PRO A 50 -13.66 -16.26 -14.98
N ASP A 51 -13.75 -17.55 -15.34
CA ASP A 51 -12.60 -18.42 -15.59
C ASP A 51 -11.72 -17.95 -16.75
N ASP A 52 -12.30 -17.26 -17.72
CA ASP A 52 -11.58 -16.73 -18.89
C ASP A 52 -10.72 -15.52 -18.51
N HIS A 53 -11.17 -14.69 -17.56
CA HIS A 53 -10.37 -13.58 -17.02
C HIS A 53 -9.15 -14.10 -16.25
N LEU A 54 -9.33 -15.16 -15.46
CA LEU A 54 -8.23 -15.84 -14.79
C LEU A 54 -7.27 -16.48 -15.79
N PHE A 55 -7.80 -17.12 -16.84
CA PHE A 55 -7.00 -17.69 -17.92
C PHE A 55 -6.07 -16.62 -18.55
N VAL A 56 -6.62 -15.46 -18.92
CA VAL A 56 -5.83 -14.36 -19.51
C VAL A 56 -4.77 -13.86 -18.54
N LEU A 57 -5.14 -13.63 -17.27
CA LEU A 57 -4.19 -13.20 -16.24
C LEU A 57 -3.05 -14.22 -16.10
N MET A 58 -3.36 -15.51 -15.95
CA MET A 58 -2.34 -16.55 -15.79
C MET A 58 -1.38 -16.66 -16.97
N HIS A 59 -1.84 -16.35 -18.19
CA HIS A 59 -0.97 -16.26 -19.36
C HIS A 59 -0.09 -15.00 -19.33
N LEU A 60 -0.63 -13.85 -18.97
CA LEU A 60 0.12 -12.59 -18.84
C LEU A 60 1.22 -12.69 -17.77
N LEU A 61 0.93 -13.30 -16.62
CA LEU A 61 1.91 -13.53 -15.55
C LEU A 61 3.13 -14.37 -15.99
N ARG A 62 3.02 -15.10 -17.11
CA ARG A 62 4.10 -15.92 -17.70
C ARG A 62 4.87 -15.20 -18.80
N LEU A 63 4.50 -13.98 -19.20
CA LEU A 63 5.20 -13.20 -20.21
C LEU A 63 6.40 -12.44 -19.62
N PRO A 64 7.40 -12.07 -20.43
CA PRO A 64 8.45 -11.13 -20.02
C PRO A 64 7.88 -9.72 -19.83
N SER A 65 8.54 -8.88 -19.02
CA SER A 65 8.02 -7.57 -18.60
C SER A 65 7.76 -6.61 -19.75
N LYS A 66 8.59 -6.67 -20.82
CA LYS A 66 8.42 -5.85 -22.03
C LYS A 66 7.04 -6.03 -22.66
N LEU A 67 6.57 -7.27 -22.73
CA LEU A 67 5.25 -7.60 -23.27
C LEU A 67 4.12 -7.29 -22.30
N LEU A 68 4.38 -7.43 -21.00
CA LEU A 68 3.41 -7.15 -19.96
C LEU A 68 3.02 -5.67 -19.95
N LYS A 69 3.95 -4.75 -20.26
CA LYS A 69 3.66 -3.32 -20.46
C LYS A 69 2.50 -3.13 -21.44
N SER A 70 2.60 -3.73 -22.62
CA SER A 70 1.63 -3.56 -23.70
C SER A 70 0.34 -4.33 -23.42
N LEU A 71 0.44 -5.60 -23.00
CA LEU A 71 -0.71 -6.51 -22.92
C LEU A 71 -1.48 -6.46 -21.60
N SER A 72 -1.00 -5.69 -20.60
CA SER A 72 -1.72 -5.53 -19.32
C SER A 72 -3.16 -5.03 -19.49
N ALA A 73 -3.46 -4.25 -20.52
CA ALA A 73 -4.80 -3.75 -20.84
C ALA A 73 -5.81 -4.86 -21.23
N LEU A 74 -5.35 -6.09 -21.46
CA LEU A 74 -6.22 -7.25 -21.61
C LEU A 74 -6.85 -7.69 -20.27
N ILE A 75 -6.35 -7.22 -19.13
CA ILE A 75 -6.97 -7.46 -17.83
C ILE A 75 -8.15 -6.50 -17.68
N GLN A 76 -9.34 -7.00 -17.95
CA GLN A 76 -10.59 -6.27 -17.80
C GLN A 76 -11.54 -7.08 -16.93
N PRO A 77 -11.34 -7.12 -15.59
CA PRO A 77 -12.31 -7.75 -14.71
C PRO A 77 -13.67 -7.03 -14.81
N PRO A 78 -14.78 -7.72 -14.48
CA PRO A 78 -16.12 -7.12 -14.49
C PRO A 78 -16.17 -5.84 -13.65
N ASP A 79 -16.87 -4.79 -14.10
CA ASP A 79 -16.91 -3.53 -13.36
C ASP A 79 -17.64 -3.71 -12.00
N PRO A 80 -16.99 -3.45 -10.85
CA PRO A 80 -17.62 -3.61 -9.54
C PRO A 80 -18.80 -2.66 -9.32
N THR A 81 -18.91 -1.55 -10.07
CA THR A 81 -20.05 -0.63 -9.97
C THR A 81 -21.35 -1.24 -10.48
N VAL A 82 -21.29 -2.06 -11.53
CA VAL A 82 -22.46 -2.77 -12.05
C VAL A 82 -22.95 -3.79 -11.02
N VAL A 83 -22.01 -4.50 -10.39
CA VAL A 83 -22.27 -5.47 -9.32
C VAL A 83 -22.84 -4.78 -8.08
N TRP A 84 -22.35 -3.59 -7.75
CA TRP A 84 -22.88 -2.79 -6.65
C TRP A 84 -24.32 -2.36 -6.91
N ASN A 85 -24.63 -1.86 -8.10
CA ASN A 85 -25.97 -1.37 -8.45
C ASN A 85 -27.05 -2.45 -8.44
N ARG A 86 -26.68 -3.72 -8.64
CA ARG A 86 -27.61 -4.86 -8.53
C ARG A 86 -27.73 -5.42 -7.12
N SER A 87 -26.86 -5.04 -6.19
CA SER A 87 -26.84 -5.55 -4.82
C SER A 87 -27.62 -4.62 -3.89
N CYS A 88 -28.48 -5.17 -3.04
CA CYS A 88 -29.27 -4.39 -2.08
C CYS A 88 -28.55 -4.22 -0.73
N THR A 89 -27.58 -5.08 -0.41
CA THR A 89 -26.82 -5.03 0.85
C THR A 89 -25.32 -5.25 0.63
N ILE A 90 -24.51 -4.87 1.63
CA ILE A 90 -23.05 -5.12 1.61
C ILE A 90 -22.76 -6.62 1.60
N LEU A 91 -23.54 -7.41 2.35
CA LEU A 91 -23.41 -8.86 2.38
C LEU A 91 -23.58 -9.45 0.98
N GLU A 92 -24.70 -9.11 0.34
CA GLU A 92 -25.02 -9.57 -1.01
C GLU A 92 -23.94 -9.17 -2.02
N PHE A 93 -23.45 -7.92 -1.93
CA PHE A 93 -22.38 -7.43 -2.80
C PHE A 93 -21.09 -8.24 -2.66
N LEU A 94 -20.65 -8.52 -1.43
CA LEU A 94 -19.39 -9.25 -1.16
C LEU A 94 -19.47 -10.73 -1.53
N GLU A 95 -20.66 -11.31 -1.53
CA GLU A 95 -20.92 -12.70 -1.94
C GLU A 95 -20.97 -12.89 -3.46
N GLN A 96 -21.03 -11.80 -4.25
CA GLN A 96 -21.07 -11.89 -5.71
C GLN A 96 -19.78 -12.55 -6.27
N PRO A 97 -19.92 -13.45 -7.27
CA PRO A 97 -18.77 -14.18 -7.83
C PRO A 97 -17.74 -13.26 -8.49
N GLU A 98 -18.15 -12.11 -9.03
CA GLU A 98 -17.28 -11.12 -9.62
C GLU A 98 -16.36 -10.48 -8.57
N ILE A 99 -16.85 -10.25 -7.35
CA ILE A 99 -16.03 -9.73 -6.25
C ILE A 99 -15.02 -10.79 -5.80
N GLN A 100 -15.42 -12.05 -5.75
CA GLN A 100 -14.52 -13.17 -5.50
C GLN A 100 -13.46 -13.33 -6.61
N LEU A 101 -13.83 -13.07 -7.86
CA LEU A 101 -12.90 -13.05 -9.00
C LEU A 101 -11.83 -11.96 -8.82
N HIS A 102 -12.20 -10.73 -8.44
CA HIS A 102 -11.23 -9.66 -8.18
C HIS A 102 -10.23 -10.04 -7.10
N LEU A 103 -10.70 -10.62 -5.99
CA LEU A 103 -9.83 -11.12 -4.92
C LEU A 103 -8.90 -12.23 -5.40
N THR A 104 -9.40 -13.13 -6.24
CA THR A 104 -8.62 -14.25 -6.77
C THR A 104 -7.56 -13.75 -7.75
N MET A 105 -7.90 -12.80 -8.62
CA MET A 105 -6.95 -12.16 -9.53
C MET A 105 -5.89 -11.37 -8.76
N PHE A 106 -6.28 -10.67 -7.70
CA PHE A 106 -5.34 -9.98 -6.82
C PHE A 106 -4.37 -10.96 -6.15
N ALA A 107 -4.90 -12.05 -5.58
CA ALA A 107 -4.08 -13.10 -4.99
C ALA A 107 -3.13 -13.74 -6.00
N ALA A 108 -3.55 -13.92 -7.25
CA ALA A 108 -2.72 -14.46 -8.31
C ALA A 108 -1.55 -13.53 -8.67
N CYS A 109 -1.77 -12.22 -8.69
CA CYS A 109 -0.70 -11.24 -8.94
C CYS A 109 0.37 -11.22 -7.85
N LEU A 110 -0.01 -11.42 -6.58
CA LEU A 110 0.91 -11.36 -5.43
C LEU A 110 1.67 -12.67 -5.17
N ARG A 111 1.40 -13.73 -5.93
CA ARG A 111 1.98 -15.06 -5.72
C ARG A 111 3.00 -15.43 -6.81
N PRO A 112 3.98 -16.29 -6.47
CA PRO A 112 4.95 -16.79 -7.44
C PRO A 112 4.24 -17.58 -8.52
N VAL A 113 4.67 -17.37 -9.76
CA VAL A 113 4.10 -18.03 -10.92
C VAL A 113 4.82 -19.36 -11.12
N ARG A 114 4.10 -20.46 -10.93
CA ARG A 114 4.66 -21.82 -11.08
C ARG A 114 5.37 -21.97 -12.43
N ASN A 115 6.60 -22.49 -12.38
CA ASN A 115 7.45 -22.75 -13.54
C ASN A 115 7.70 -21.52 -14.43
N ARG A 116 7.58 -20.29 -13.91
CA ARG A 116 7.84 -19.07 -14.68
C ARG A 116 9.26 -19.04 -15.24
N THR A 117 10.26 -19.45 -14.45
CA THR A 117 11.64 -19.55 -14.92
C THR A 117 11.76 -20.54 -16.08
N GLN A 118 11.05 -21.68 -16.05
CA GLN A 118 10.98 -22.57 -17.20
C GLN A 118 10.25 -21.90 -18.37
N PHE A 119 9.20 -21.12 -18.18
CA PHE A 119 8.58 -20.40 -19.31
C PHE A 119 9.45 -19.28 -19.90
N LEU A 120 10.37 -18.72 -19.11
CA LEU A 120 11.33 -17.70 -19.56
C LEU A 120 12.64 -18.31 -20.08
N LEU A 121 13.02 -19.50 -19.63
CA LEU A 121 14.28 -20.20 -19.97
C LEU A 121 14.08 -21.44 -20.86
N ALA A 122 12.87 -21.96 -21.03
CA ALA A 122 12.57 -23.09 -21.91
C ALA A 122 12.55 -22.64 -23.36
N THR A 123 13.75 -22.31 -23.82
CA THR A 123 14.29 -22.83 -25.07
C THR A 123 15.76 -23.25 -24.90
N ASN A 124 16.27 -23.41 -23.67
CA ASN A 124 17.68 -23.78 -23.39
C ASN A 124 17.97 -25.29 -23.34
N SER A 125 17.27 -26.13 -24.11
CA SER A 125 17.58 -27.57 -24.12
C SER A 125 18.71 -27.99 -25.06
N ASP A 126 19.25 -27.13 -25.94
CA ASP A 126 20.22 -27.57 -26.97
C ASP A 126 21.55 -26.77 -27.05
N ILE A 127 22.03 -26.19 -25.94
CA ILE A 127 23.40 -25.64 -25.92
C ILE A 127 24.14 -26.10 -24.66
N LYS A 128 24.42 -27.40 -24.59
CA LYS A 128 25.72 -27.84 -24.08
C LYS A 128 26.64 -27.85 -25.31
N ASN A 129 27.75 -27.10 -25.25
CA ASN A 129 28.84 -27.00 -26.22
C ASN A 129 28.88 -25.69 -27.02
N VAL A 130 29.19 -24.56 -26.37
CA VAL A 130 30.04 -23.53 -27.00
C VAL A 130 31.07 -23.06 -25.96
N PRO A 131 32.38 -23.06 -26.27
CA PRO A 131 33.42 -22.64 -25.32
C PRO A 131 33.39 -21.13 -25.06
N GLU A 132 33.82 -20.77 -23.87
CA GLU A 132 34.11 -19.40 -23.45
C GLU A 132 35.19 -18.77 -24.35
N SER A 133 34.80 -17.92 -25.30
CA SER A 133 35.70 -16.89 -25.86
C SER A 133 34.96 -15.87 -26.71
N SER A 134 34.72 -14.67 -26.16
CA SER A 134 35.01 -13.38 -26.82
C SER A 134 34.44 -12.23 -25.98
N SER A 135 35.30 -11.66 -25.14
CA SER A 135 35.09 -10.35 -24.52
C SER A 135 35.19 -9.25 -25.58
N VAL A 136 34.11 -8.51 -25.83
CA VAL A 136 34.15 -7.23 -26.53
C VAL A 136 33.81 -6.12 -25.52
N PRO A 137 34.56 -5.01 -25.44
CA PRO A 137 34.33 -3.98 -24.44
C PRO A 137 33.06 -3.18 -24.77
N PHE A 138 32.13 -3.12 -23.81
CA PHE A 138 30.98 -2.22 -23.85
C PHE A 138 31.41 -0.79 -23.51
N THR A 139 31.38 0.12 -24.48
CA THR A 139 31.30 1.56 -24.24
C THR A 139 29.84 1.94 -23.99
N PRO A 140 29.47 2.50 -22.82
CA PRO A 140 28.12 3.01 -22.60
C PRO A 140 27.98 4.37 -23.30
N GLN A 141 27.10 4.45 -24.31
CA GLN A 141 26.58 5.75 -24.75
C GLN A 141 25.54 6.25 -23.73
N PRO A 142 25.52 7.56 -23.41
CA PRO A 142 24.51 8.12 -22.54
C PRO A 142 23.18 8.23 -23.29
N ASP A 143 22.15 7.56 -22.80
CA ASP A 143 20.76 7.85 -23.16
C ASP A 143 20.44 9.31 -22.79
N GLY A 144 19.68 9.99 -23.65
CA GLY A 144 19.33 11.41 -23.49
C GLY A 144 18.46 11.67 -22.26
N ASP A 145 19.10 11.94 -21.13
CA ASP A 145 18.46 12.35 -19.89
C ASP A 145 17.86 13.75 -20.03
N ASN A 146 16.54 13.84 -19.80
CA ASN A 146 15.87 15.10 -19.53
C ASN A 146 16.31 15.57 -18.12
N PRO A 147 16.99 16.71 -17.94
CA PRO A 147 17.70 17.07 -16.70
C PRO A 147 16.78 17.54 -15.56
N TRP A 148 15.46 17.44 -15.73
CA TRP A 148 14.49 17.91 -14.75
C TRP A 148 13.95 16.74 -13.92
N VAL A 149 14.53 16.58 -12.73
CA VAL A 149 13.99 15.71 -11.68
C VAL A 149 12.70 16.33 -11.17
N VAL A 150 11.56 15.76 -11.55
CA VAL A 150 10.26 16.15 -10.96
C VAL A 150 10.22 15.58 -9.56
N VAL A 151 10.45 16.46 -8.59
CA VAL A 151 10.31 16.16 -7.16
C VAL A 151 8.82 16.07 -6.85
N ASP A 152 8.37 14.94 -6.31
CA ASP A 152 6.98 14.85 -5.86
C ASP A 152 6.73 15.84 -4.70
N SER A 153 5.47 16.16 -4.39
CA SER A 153 5.12 17.06 -3.28
C SER A 153 5.58 16.56 -1.90
N GLY A 154 6.32 15.45 -1.84
CA GLY A 154 6.96 14.87 -0.68
C GLY A 154 8.48 14.96 -0.63
N GLY A 155 9.12 15.66 -1.57
CA GLY A 155 10.58 15.82 -1.56
C GLY A 155 11.36 14.59 -1.98
N GLU A 156 10.72 13.59 -2.61
CA GLU A 156 11.40 12.39 -3.11
C GLU A 156 11.63 12.53 -4.64
N SER A 157 12.88 12.32 -5.06
CA SER A 157 13.28 12.29 -6.47
C SER A 157 12.96 10.92 -7.07
N ASP A 158 11.73 10.74 -7.53
CA ASP A 158 11.38 9.60 -8.38
C ASP A 158 11.87 9.92 -9.82
N SER A 159 12.91 9.24 -10.27
CA SER A 159 13.33 9.30 -11.67
C SER A 159 12.27 8.64 -12.56
N GLU A 160 11.64 9.51 -13.36
CA GLU A 160 11.09 9.32 -14.71
C GLU A 160 9.59 9.13 -14.98
N GLU A 161 9.23 9.74 -16.11
CA GLU A 161 8.02 9.70 -16.94
C GLU A 161 6.75 10.34 -16.39
N SER A 162 6.71 11.66 -16.57
CA SER A 162 5.49 12.43 -16.77
C SER A 162 4.66 11.87 -17.93
N LEU A 163 3.77 10.93 -17.65
CA LEU A 163 2.60 10.69 -18.50
C LEU A 163 1.64 11.86 -18.29
N VAL A 164 1.83 12.92 -19.08
CA VAL A 164 0.85 13.99 -19.24
C VAL A 164 -0.44 13.35 -19.77
N THR A 165 -1.45 13.28 -18.92
CA THR A 165 -2.85 13.18 -19.32
C THR A 165 -3.21 14.42 -20.13
N GLY A 166 -3.16 14.29 -21.46
CA GLY A 166 -3.67 15.27 -22.40
C GLY A 166 -4.18 14.54 -23.63
N CYS A 167 -5.50 14.55 -23.82
CA CYS A 167 -6.16 14.05 -25.02
C CYS A 167 -5.52 14.68 -26.27
N THR A 168 -4.69 13.93 -26.99
CA THR A 168 -4.40 14.20 -28.40
C THR A 168 -4.24 12.88 -29.12
N ASN A 169 -5.07 12.70 -30.16
CA ASN A 169 -5.00 11.57 -31.07
C ASN A 169 -3.65 11.62 -31.80
N THR A 170 -2.68 10.84 -31.37
CA THR A 170 -1.50 10.52 -32.16
C THR A 170 -1.19 9.04 -32.05
N THR A 171 -1.17 8.39 -33.21
CA THR A 171 -0.74 7.01 -33.42
C THR A 171 0.62 6.77 -32.77
N GLY A 172 0.62 6.11 -31.62
CA GLY A 172 1.83 5.82 -30.84
C GLY A 172 2.72 4.82 -31.56
N THR A 173 3.84 5.29 -32.07
CA THR A 173 4.94 4.46 -32.56
C THR A 173 5.54 3.69 -31.37
N LEU A 174 5.45 2.35 -31.41
CA LEU A 174 6.04 1.46 -30.41
C LEU A 174 7.58 1.53 -30.52
N SER A 175 8.22 2.31 -29.65
CA SER A 175 9.69 2.30 -29.53
C SER A 175 10.13 1.14 -28.64
N PHE A 176 10.82 0.16 -29.23
CA PHE A 176 11.41 -0.98 -28.53
C PHE A 176 12.86 -0.64 -28.13
N SER A 177 13.09 -0.32 -26.85
CA SER A 177 14.45 -0.13 -26.32
C SER A 177 15.16 -1.46 -26.03
N ARG A 178 16.46 -1.50 -26.36
CA ARG A 178 17.32 -2.68 -26.52
C ARG A 178 18.16 -3.04 -25.30
N THR A 179 17.71 -2.75 -24.08
CA THR A 179 18.39 -3.26 -22.88
C THR A 179 17.85 -4.65 -22.53
N ILE A 180 18.70 -5.66 -22.62
CA ILE A 180 18.40 -7.07 -22.34
C ILE A 180 19.17 -7.46 -21.08
N ARG A 181 18.54 -7.30 -19.91
CA ARG A 181 18.94 -8.07 -18.72
C ARG A 181 18.12 -9.37 -18.72
N PRO A 182 18.72 -10.54 -18.44
CA PRO A 182 17.95 -11.77 -18.32
C PRO A 182 17.01 -11.66 -17.13
N GLU A 183 15.71 -11.60 -17.39
CA GLU A 183 14.65 -11.69 -16.37
C GLU A 183 14.54 -13.14 -15.92
N SER A 184 15.48 -13.61 -15.11
CA SER A 184 15.49 -14.97 -14.55
C SER A 184 14.76 -15.04 -13.21
N SER A 185 13.69 -14.26 -13.03
CA SER A 185 12.93 -14.24 -11.76
C SER A 185 11.67 -15.10 -11.84
N ILE A 186 11.48 -15.94 -10.81
CA ILE A 186 10.21 -16.64 -10.54
C ILE A 186 9.05 -15.65 -10.34
N PHE A 187 9.39 -14.42 -9.96
CA PHE A 187 8.46 -13.33 -9.69
C PHE A 187 8.38 -12.33 -10.83
N ILE A 188 7.30 -11.57 -10.83
CA ILE A 188 7.11 -10.40 -11.67
C ILE A 188 7.78 -9.22 -10.99
N GLY A 189 8.48 -8.40 -11.78
CA GLY A 189 9.12 -7.20 -11.27
C GLY A 189 8.11 -6.23 -10.62
N PRO A 190 8.53 -5.43 -9.62
CA PRO A 190 7.62 -4.55 -8.88
C PRO A 190 6.89 -3.51 -9.76
N LYS A 191 7.53 -3.02 -10.84
CA LYS A 191 6.88 -2.11 -11.80
C LYS A 191 5.73 -2.79 -12.54
N ASP A 192 5.94 -4.00 -13.00
CA ASP A 192 4.92 -4.71 -13.76
C ASP A 192 3.81 -5.25 -12.87
N MET A 193 4.13 -5.63 -11.63
CA MET A 193 3.11 -5.93 -10.64
C MET A 193 2.22 -4.71 -10.37
N ASP A 194 2.77 -3.51 -10.18
CA ASP A 194 1.95 -2.28 -10.08
C ASP A 194 1.06 -2.08 -11.31
N ARG A 195 1.56 -2.32 -12.53
CA ARG A 195 0.74 -2.23 -13.75
C ARG A 195 -0.44 -3.20 -13.73
N LEU A 196 -0.22 -4.46 -13.36
CA LEU A 196 -1.29 -5.45 -13.26
C LEU A 196 -2.31 -5.09 -12.19
N LEU A 197 -1.84 -4.65 -11.01
CA LEU A 197 -2.69 -4.24 -9.90
C LEU A 197 -3.55 -3.01 -10.24
N ARG A 198 -3.06 -2.08 -11.07
CA ARG A 198 -3.86 -0.95 -11.57
C ARG A 198 -5.06 -1.42 -12.39
N GLN A 199 -4.89 -2.45 -13.22
CA GLN A 199 -5.98 -2.97 -14.06
C GLN A 199 -7.07 -3.67 -13.25
N LEU A 200 -6.72 -4.26 -12.09
CA LEU A 200 -7.71 -4.87 -11.19
C LEU A 200 -8.60 -3.84 -10.48
N ASN A 201 -8.17 -2.57 -10.43
CA ASN A 201 -8.91 -1.45 -9.85
C ASN A 201 -9.55 -1.73 -8.47
N LEU A 202 -8.85 -2.45 -7.60
CA LEU A 202 -9.34 -2.79 -6.26
C LEU A 202 -9.68 -1.56 -5.42
N VAL A 203 -8.97 -0.46 -5.60
CA VAL A 203 -9.27 0.81 -4.92
C VAL A 203 -10.69 1.28 -5.27
N ARG A 204 -11.12 1.16 -6.54
CA ARG A 204 -12.50 1.51 -6.93
C ARG A 204 -13.52 0.58 -6.28
N LEU A 205 -13.26 -0.73 -6.27
CA LEU A 205 -14.12 -1.71 -5.60
C LEU A 205 -14.28 -1.35 -4.11
N ILE A 206 -13.18 -1.10 -3.41
CA ILE A 206 -13.20 -0.78 -1.98
C ILE A 206 -13.90 0.56 -1.72
N ARG A 207 -13.76 1.55 -2.61
CA ARG A 207 -14.49 2.83 -2.47
C ARG A 207 -16.01 2.68 -2.53
N LEU A 208 -16.54 1.65 -3.20
CA LEU A 208 -17.99 1.39 -3.18
C LEU A 208 -18.47 0.92 -1.80
N LEU A 209 -17.58 0.34 -1.00
CA LEU A 209 -17.87 -0.05 0.38
C LEU A 209 -17.94 1.16 1.32
N ASP A 210 -17.41 2.33 0.93
CA ASP A 210 -17.42 3.53 1.77
C ASP A 210 -18.85 4.08 1.94
N ALA A 211 -19.24 4.30 3.20
CA ALA A 211 -20.53 4.90 3.55
C ALA A 211 -20.72 6.33 3.01
N ARG A 212 -19.63 7.09 2.79
CA ARG A 212 -19.70 8.51 2.39
C ARG A 212 -19.99 8.73 0.90
N GLY A 213 -19.83 7.71 0.07
CA GLY A 213 -19.85 7.83 -1.40
C GLY A 213 -21.23 7.73 -2.06
N HIS A 214 -22.29 7.36 -1.33
CA HIS A 214 -23.58 7.01 -1.92
C HIS A 214 -24.74 7.81 -1.33
N VAL A 215 -24.90 9.03 -1.82
CA VAL A 215 -26.13 9.84 -1.67
C VAL A 215 -27.16 9.27 -2.65
N GLY A 216 -27.95 8.27 -2.25
CA GLY A 216 -29.09 7.84 -3.08
C GLY A 216 -29.59 6.41 -2.90
N ILE A 217 -28.78 5.51 -2.32
CA ILE A 217 -29.27 4.19 -1.92
C ILE A 217 -29.44 4.24 -0.41
N VAL A 218 -30.69 4.43 0.01
CA VAL A 218 -31.12 4.14 1.38
C VAL A 218 -30.91 2.65 1.58
N LEU A 219 -29.71 2.26 2.03
CA LEU A 219 -29.48 0.92 2.54
C LEU A 219 -30.51 0.69 3.63
N CYS A 220 -31.30 -0.36 3.46
CA CYS A 220 -32.34 -0.75 4.40
C CYS A 220 -31.80 -0.75 5.83
N THR A 221 -32.70 -0.43 6.76
CA THR A 221 -32.53 0.00 8.15
C THR A 221 -31.79 -0.95 9.11
N LYS A 222 -31.06 -1.96 8.60
CA LYS A 222 -30.12 -2.79 9.35
C LYS A 222 -28.85 -2.94 8.52
N GLU A 223 -27.72 -2.41 8.99
CA GLU A 223 -26.40 -2.71 8.41
C GLU A 223 -26.02 -4.19 8.67
N SER A 224 -26.70 -5.11 7.98
CA SER A 224 -26.36 -6.52 7.97
C SER A 224 -25.09 -6.73 7.13
N GLY A 225 -24.08 -7.37 7.71
CA GLY A 225 -22.87 -7.78 6.99
C GLY A 225 -21.57 -7.10 7.40
N LEU A 226 -21.52 -6.32 8.49
CA LEU A 226 -20.28 -5.72 9.00
C LEU A 226 -19.20 -6.77 9.30
N MET A 227 -19.59 -7.93 9.85
CA MET A 227 -18.66 -9.04 10.09
C MET A 227 -18.13 -9.63 8.78
N THR A 228 -18.98 -9.76 7.74
CA THR A 228 -18.55 -10.19 6.41
C THR A 228 -17.62 -9.18 5.75
N LEU A 229 -17.89 -7.88 5.92
CA LEU A 229 -17.00 -6.80 5.50
C LEU A 229 -15.65 -6.90 6.20
N MET A 230 -15.63 -7.17 7.51
CA MET A 230 -14.40 -7.35 8.28
C MET A 230 -13.64 -8.60 7.84
N ALA A 231 -14.33 -9.71 7.56
CA ALA A 231 -13.72 -10.93 7.03
C ALA A 231 -13.11 -10.69 5.63
N PHE A 232 -13.82 -9.97 4.77
CA PHE A 232 -13.33 -9.54 3.46
C PHE A 232 -12.08 -8.66 3.59
N ALA A 233 -12.11 -7.67 4.48
CA ALA A 233 -10.98 -6.78 4.73
C ALA A 233 -9.75 -7.56 5.26
N ASN A 234 -9.97 -8.48 6.21
CA ASN A 234 -8.94 -9.37 6.72
C ASN A 234 -8.36 -10.30 5.64
N ARG A 235 -9.17 -10.74 4.68
CA ARG A 235 -8.69 -11.54 3.54
C ARG A 235 -7.76 -10.73 2.64
N ILE A 236 -8.09 -9.47 2.34
CA ILE A 236 -7.19 -8.59 1.57
C ILE A 236 -5.88 -8.35 2.34
N MET A 237 -5.97 -8.04 3.63
CA MET A 237 -4.79 -7.86 4.48
C MET A 237 -3.91 -9.11 4.50
N GLY A 238 -4.52 -10.29 4.68
CA GLY A 238 -3.79 -11.56 4.66
C GLY A 238 -3.08 -11.84 3.32
N LEU A 239 -3.66 -11.43 2.19
CA LEU A 239 -3.00 -11.55 0.88
C LEU A 239 -1.77 -10.63 0.76
N ILE A 240 -1.86 -9.39 1.27
CA ILE A 240 -0.75 -8.44 1.27
C ILE A 240 0.37 -8.92 2.22
N GLU A 241 0.02 -9.38 3.42
CA GLU A 241 1.00 -9.90 4.39
C GLU A 241 1.68 -11.17 3.88
N SER A 242 0.93 -12.11 3.30
CA SER A 242 1.50 -13.33 2.69
C SER A 242 2.50 -13.00 1.57
N CYS A 243 2.29 -11.89 0.85
CA CYS A 243 3.22 -11.43 -0.17
C CYS A 243 4.62 -11.16 0.42
N ALA A 244 4.72 -10.58 1.62
CA ALA A 244 6.01 -10.30 2.26
C ALA A 244 6.78 -11.59 2.56
N GLU A 245 6.09 -12.58 3.14
CA GLU A 245 6.68 -13.88 3.48
C GLU A 245 7.15 -14.64 2.26
N ILE A 246 6.35 -14.62 1.19
CA ILE A 246 6.71 -15.34 -0.03
C ILE A 246 7.90 -14.67 -0.72
N TYR A 247 7.91 -13.34 -0.86
CA TYR A 247 9.01 -12.66 -1.52
C TYR A 247 10.31 -12.69 -0.70
N SER A 248 10.24 -12.67 0.64
CA SER A 248 11.44 -12.73 1.49
C SER A 248 12.24 -14.02 1.34
N GLN A 249 11.58 -15.13 1.01
CA GLN A 249 12.22 -16.43 0.77
C GLN A 249 12.91 -16.53 -0.60
N HIS A 250 12.62 -15.63 -1.53
CA HIS A 250 13.00 -15.78 -2.94
C HIS A 250 13.76 -14.59 -3.53
N MET A 251 13.82 -13.46 -2.82
CA MET A 251 14.51 -12.25 -3.27
C MET A 251 15.73 -11.97 -2.40
N ASP A 252 16.87 -11.77 -3.05
CA ASP A 252 18.10 -11.36 -2.38
C ASP A 252 17.98 -9.94 -1.81
N ALA A 253 18.83 -9.65 -0.83
CA ALA A 253 18.96 -8.29 -0.31
C ALA A 253 19.47 -7.34 -1.40
N PRO A 254 18.92 -6.11 -1.47
CA PRO A 254 19.31 -5.16 -2.50
C PRO A 254 20.78 -4.78 -2.35
N LYS A 255 21.49 -4.73 -3.48
CA LYS A 255 22.88 -4.27 -3.55
C LYS A 255 22.93 -2.75 -3.58
N SER A 256 24.07 -2.16 -3.24
CA SER A 256 24.27 -0.70 -3.18
C SER A 256 23.99 0.05 -4.50
N ARG A 257 23.92 -0.66 -5.63
CA ARG A 257 23.63 -0.10 -6.97
C ARG A 257 22.20 -0.37 -7.45
N ASP A 258 21.36 -1.02 -6.65
CA ASP A 258 20.00 -1.37 -7.06
C ASP A 258 19.05 -0.18 -6.89
N HIS A 259 18.34 0.18 -7.96
CA HIS A 259 17.33 1.23 -7.92
C HIS A 259 16.06 0.71 -7.23
N LEU A 260 15.75 1.23 -6.05
CA LEU A 260 14.60 0.82 -5.24
C LEU A 260 13.30 1.60 -5.54
N GLY A 261 13.31 2.51 -6.51
CA GLY A 261 12.13 3.31 -6.87
C GLY A 261 10.93 2.48 -7.33
N SER A 262 11.18 1.38 -8.05
CA SER A 262 10.13 0.45 -8.46
C SER A 262 9.41 -0.23 -7.29
N TRP A 263 10.16 -0.60 -6.26
CA TRP A 263 9.62 -1.13 -5.01
C TRP A 263 8.81 -0.09 -4.24
N ARG A 264 9.25 1.18 -4.24
CA ARG A 264 8.48 2.29 -3.66
C ARG A 264 7.14 2.50 -4.35
N ILE A 265 7.10 2.47 -5.69
CA ILE A 265 5.85 2.60 -6.46
C ILE A 265 4.86 1.50 -6.06
N LEU A 266 5.34 0.27 -5.97
CA LEU A 266 4.54 -0.86 -5.54
C LEU A 266 4.07 -0.70 -4.09
N ALA A 267 4.94 -0.25 -3.18
CA ALA A 267 4.55 0.03 -1.79
C ALA A 267 3.47 1.12 -1.71
N LYS A 268 3.63 2.23 -2.46
CA LYS A 268 2.62 3.30 -2.59
C LYS A 268 1.27 2.72 -3.02
N ARG A 269 1.26 1.77 -3.97
CA ARG A 269 0.04 1.07 -4.44
C ARG A 269 -0.60 0.21 -3.37
N LEU A 270 0.16 -0.70 -2.74
CA LEU A 270 -0.37 -1.61 -1.72
C LEU A 270 -0.87 -0.83 -0.50
N ALA A 271 -0.10 0.15 -0.05
CA ALA A 271 -0.47 1.01 1.08
C ALA A 271 -1.71 1.87 0.76
N SER A 272 -1.91 2.30 -0.49
CA SER A 272 -3.14 2.96 -0.92
C SER A 272 -4.36 2.02 -0.86
N ILE A 273 -4.20 0.73 -1.18
CA ILE A 273 -5.27 -0.28 -1.02
C ILE A 273 -5.61 -0.45 0.46
N VAL A 274 -4.61 -0.65 1.32
CA VAL A 274 -4.79 -0.75 2.79
C VAL A 274 -5.49 0.50 3.32
N SER A 275 -5.04 1.68 2.89
CA SER A 275 -5.61 2.95 3.34
C SER A 275 -7.07 3.13 2.95
N THR A 276 -7.40 2.82 1.69
CA THR A 276 -8.78 2.88 1.20
C THR A 276 -9.66 1.88 1.96
N LEU A 277 -9.12 0.69 2.26
CA LEU A 277 -9.83 -0.36 3.00
C LEU A 277 -10.15 0.06 4.43
N VAL A 278 -9.17 0.60 5.16
CA VAL A 278 -9.38 1.09 6.52
C VAL A 278 -10.39 2.24 6.54
N THR A 279 -10.32 3.15 5.57
CA THR A 279 -11.26 4.26 5.46
C THR A 279 -12.69 3.78 5.23
N ALA A 280 -12.89 2.85 4.29
CA ALA A 280 -14.21 2.32 3.95
C ALA A 280 -14.82 1.48 5.09
N VAL A 281 -14.03 0.61 5.72
CA VAL A 281 -14.50 -0.17 6.88
C VAL A 281 -14.82 0.76 8.06
N GLY A 282 -13.94 1.71 8.36
CA GLY A 282 -14.14 2.66 9.45
C GLY A 282 -15.34 3.58 9.25
N SER A 283 -15.65 3.98 8.02
CA SER A 283 -16.84 4.81 7.75
C SER A 283 -18.14 4.05 8.01
N ARG A 284 -18.20 2.77 7.65
CA ARG A 284 -19.34 1.88 7.94
C ARG A 284 -19.50 1.60 9.43
N VAL A 285 -18.43 1.22 10.11
CA VAL A 285 -18.48 0.97 11.57
C VAL A 285 -18.96 2.22 12.33
N ARG A 286 -18.47 3.41 11.95
CA ARG A 286 -18.95 4.68 12.55
C ARG A 286 -20.43 4.95 12.24
N LEU A 287 -20.89 4.67 11.03
CA LEU A 287 -22.29 4.83 10.66
C LEU A 287 -23.18 3.90 11.49
N ALA A 288 -22.86 2.62 11.56
CA ALA A 288 -23.58 1.66 12.41
C ALA A 288 -23.60 2.06 13.88
N TRP A 289 -22.47 2.53 14.40
CA TRP A 289 -22.39 3.00 15.79
C TRP A 289 -23.31 4.18 16.03
N SER A 290 -23.34 5.16 15.12
CA SER A 290 -24.22 6.32 15.25
C SER A 290 -25.70 5.93 15.19
N GLN A 291 -26.07 4.99 14.32
CA GLN A 291 -27.42 4.45 14.22
C GLN A 291 -27.82 3.68 15.48
N TYR A 292 -26.91 2.86 16.01
CA TYR A 292 -27.12 2.13 17.26
C TYR A 292 -27.38 3.09 18.43
N GLN A 293 -26.58 4.15 18.56
CA GLN A 293 -26.76 5.17 19.59
C GLN A 293 -28.09 5.91 19.47
N GLN A 294 -28.50 6.27 18.24
CA GLN A 294 -29.79 6.92 18.00
C GLN A 294 -30.98 6.02 18.35
N MET A 295 -30.94 4.75 17.98
CA MET A 295 -32.01 3.78 18.32
C MET A 295 -32.14 3.60 19.83
N GLN A 296 -31.03 3.51 20.56
CA GLN A 296 -31.03 3.40 22.02
C GLN A 296 -31.62 4.64 22.71
N GLN A 297 -31.39 5.84 22.16
CA GLN A 297 -31.97 7.07 22.69
C GLN A 297 -33.49 7.17 22.41
N GLN A 298 -33.96 6.68 21.27
CA GLN A 298 -35.37 6.77 20.87
C GLN A 298 -36.24 5.64 21.44
N GLN A 299 -35.68 4.44 21.66
CA GLN A 299 -36.41 3.27 22.13
C GLN A 299 -35.61 2.49 23.21
N PRO A 300 -35.50 3.05 24.44
CA PRO A 300 -34.73 2.43 25.53
C PRO A 300 -35.34 1.11 26.06
N SER A 301 -36.55 0.74 25.66
CA SER A 301 -37.25 -0.49 26.07
C SER A 301 -36.90 -1.72 25.22
N VAL A 302 -36.19 -1.55 24.10
CA VAL A 302 -35.77 -2.67 23.24
C VAL A 302 -34.47 -3.28 23.81
N PRO A 303 -34.40 -4.61 24.02
CA PRO A 303 -33.18 -5.25 24.50
C PRO A 303 -31.99 -4.90 23.59
N SER A 304 -30.90 -4.45 24.20
CA SER A 304 -29.73 -4.00 23.46
C SER A 304 -28.89 -5.19 22.97
N ASN A 305 -28.66 -5.29 21.65
CA ASN A 305 -27.64 -6.18 21.09
C ASN A 305 -26.22 -5.61 21.29
N TYR A 306 -25.96 -5.02 22.46
CA TYR A 306 -24.70 -4.34 22.75
C TYR A 306 -23.51 -5.30 22.66
N GLU A 307 -23.64 -6.52 23.16
CA GLU A 307 -22.57 -7.52 23.12
C GLU A 307 -22.16 -7.88 21.68
N GLU A 308 -23.13 -8.03 20.78
CA GLU A 308 -22.88 -8.32 19.38
C GLU A 308 -22.15 -7.15 18.70
N PHE A 309 -22.59 -5.92 18.97
CA PHE A 309 -21.93 -4.73 18.43
C PHE A 309 -20.54 -4.50 19.06
N ALA A 310 -20.36 -4.79 20.34
CA ALA A 310 -19.06 -4.73 21.02
C ALA A 310 -18.06 -5.69 20.39
N ARG A 311 -18.51 -6.88 19.93
CA ARG A 311 -17.65 -7.78 19.14
C ARG A 311 -17.22 -7.12 17.83
N VAL A 312 -18.13 -6.47 17.09
CA VAL A 312 -17.79 -5.74 15.85
C VAL A 312 -16.74 -4.65 16.12
N LEU A 313 -16.91 -3.86 17.19
CA LEU A 313 -15.94 -2.83 17.59
C LEU A 313 -14.58 -3.43 17.96
N SER A 314 -14.56 -4.55 18.68
CA SER A 314 -13.30 -5.24 19.01
C SER A 314 -12.56 -5.77 17.76
N GLN A 315 -13.31 -6.27 16.78
CA GLN A 315 -12.76 -6.74 15.51
C GLN A 315 -12.25 -5.59 14.65
N TYR A 316 -12.93 -4.44 14.69
CA TYR A 316 -12.47 -3.21 14.03
C TYR A 316 -11.16 -2.70 14.63
N ASP A 317 -11.05 -2.63 15.95
CA ASP A 317 -9.82 -2.26 16.65
C ASP A 317 -8.65 -3.20 16.24
N ALA A 318 -8.88 -4.51 16.28
CA ALA A 318 -7.89 -5.51 15.88
C ALA A 318 -7.48 -5.35 14.40
N PHE A 319 -8.43 -5.06 13.52
CA PHE A 319 -8.18 -4.80 12.11
C PHE A 319 -7.34 -3.53 11.89
N CYS A 320 -7.65 -2.43 12.58
CA CYS A 320 -6.86 -1.19 12.52
C CYS A 320 -5.43 -1.38 13.03
N LEU A 321 -5.25 -2.16 14.11
CA LEU A 321 -3.92 -2.54 14.60
C LEU A 321 -3.15 -3.38 13.58
N ARG A 322 -3.79 -4.37 12.97
CA ARG A 322 -3.19 -5.20 11.91
C ARG A 322 -2.80 -4.36 10.70
N ALA A 323 -3.67 -3.48 10.23
CA ALA A 323 -3.39 -2.57 9.11
C ALA A 323 -2.20 -1.63 9.42
N SER A 324 -2.16 -1.10 10.64
CA SER A 324 -1.06 -0.27 11.12
C SER A 324 0.25 -1.05 11.15
N LYS A 325 0.26 -2.25 11.71
CA LYS A 325 1.43 -3.13 11.74
C LYS A 325 1.92 -3.43 10.32
N CYS A 326 1.02 -3.79 9.41
CA CYS A 326 1.35 -4.06 8.02
C CYS A 326 2.01 -2.85 7.33
N LEU A 327 1.48 -1.64 7.53
CA LEU A 327 2.10 -0.42 6.98
C LEU A 327 3.49 -0.18 7.59
N LEU A 328 3.60 -0.25 8.92
CA LEU A 328 4.85 -0.04 9.63
C LEU A 328 5.93 -1.07 9.26
N SER A 329 5.54 -2.29 8.91
CA SER A 329 6.43 -3.37 8.46
C SER A 329 6.69 -3.39 6.94
N GLY A 330 6.44 -2.29 6.21
CA GLY A 330 6.75 -2.17 4.79
C GLY A 330 5.68 -2.68 3.81
N CYS A 331 4.44 -2.83 4.27
CA CYS A 331 3.23 -3.08 3.48
C CYS A 331 3.30 -4.28 2.51
N GLY A 332 3.68 -5.46 3.01
CA GLY A 332 3.70 -6.68 2.19
C GLY A 332 4.98 -6.87 1.36
N LEU A 333 6.03 -6.08 1.64
CA LEU A 333 7.34 -6.22 1.00
C LEU A 333 8.35 -6.95 1.89
N PRO A 334 9.40 -7.58 1.30
CA PRO A 334 10.44 -8.27 2.05
C PRO A 334 11.13 -7.40 3.10
N SER A 335 11.56 -8.01 4.20
CA SER A 335 12.32 -7.35 5.27
C SER A 335 13.56 -6.62 4.74
N THR A 336 14.24 -7.19 3.76
CA THR A 336 15.42 -6.61 3.10
C THR A 336 15.14 -5.31 2.35
N HIS A 337 13.88 -5.01 2.04
CA HIS A 337 13.46 -3.82 1.30
C HIS A 337 12.66 -2.83 2.15
N GLN A 338 12.43 -3.13 3.44
CA GLN A 338 11.61 -2.31 4.33
C GLN A 338 12.14 -0.89 4.49
N ASP A 339 13.46 -0.71 4.64
CA ASP A 339 14.08 0.60 4.81
C ASP A 339 13.74 1.55 3.66
N ALA A 340 13.72 1.03 2.43
CA ALA A 340 13.48 1.82 1.23
C ALA A 340 12.04 2.32 1.08
N VAL A 341 11.09 1.67 1.76
CA VAL A 341 9.65 1.95 1.67
C VAL A 341 9.06 2.45 2.98
N ARG A 342 9.85 2.45 4.06
CA ARG A 342 9.47 2.88 5.41
C ARG A 342 8.81 4.26 5.38
N LEU A 343 9.46 5.25 4.78
CA LEU A 343 8.95 6.63 4.69
C LEU A 343 7.58 6.71 4.00
N VAL A 344 7.39 6.01 2.88
CA VAL A 344 6.13 5.95 2.15
C VAL A 344 5.01 5.44 3.06
N CYS A 345 5.26 4.33 3.76
CA CYS A 345 4.25 3.69 4.59
C CYS A 345 3.90 4.54 5.82
N TRP A 346 4.90 5.19 6.43
CA TRP A 346 4.70 6.15 7.52
C TRP A 346 3.84 7.35 7.13
N ARG A 347 4.06 7.91 5.94
CA ARG A 347 3.26 9.04 5.44
C ARG A 347 1.80 8.65 5.23
N ILE A 348 1.57 7.46 4.66
CA ILE A 348 0.21 6.94 4.46
C ILE A 348 -0.47 6.66 5.80
N LEU A 349 0.25 6.12 6.78
CA LEU A 349 -0.25 5.94 8.14
C LEU A 349 -0.65 7.27 8.79
N ALA A 350 0.19 8.30 8.66
CA ALA A 350 -0.09 9.63 9.22
C ALA A 350 -1.33 10.30 8.58
N GLN A 351 -1.59 10.01 7.31
CA GLN A 351 -2.79 10.47 6.58
C GLN A 351 -4.05 9.69 6.97
N LEU A 352 -3.92 8.40 7.25
CA LEU A 352 -5.03 7.55 7.70
C LEU A 352 -5.59 7.94 9.07
N PHE A 353 -4.72 8.49 9.90
CA PHE A 353 -5.04 8.80 11.28
C PHE A 353 -5.94 10.05 11.41
N PRO A 354 -7.02 10.01 12.22
CA PRO A 354 -7.38 9.00 13.25
C PRO A 354 -8.19 7.79 12.76
N PHE A 355 -8.01 6.64 13.43
CA PHE A 355 -8.76 5.41 13.22
C PHE A 355 -10.10 5.37 14.00
N GLY A 356 -10.17 6.02 15.16
CA GLY A 356 -11.30 5.97 16.08
C GLY A 356 -11.33 4.67 16.89
N PHE A 357 -10.23 4.35 17.57
CA PHE A 357 -10.12 3.16 18.42
C PHE A 357 -11.12 3.24 19.59
N VAL A 358 -11.80 2.12 19.84
CA VAL A 358 -12.78 2.02 20.92
C VAL A 358 -12.11 1.65 22.23
N SER A 359 -11.21 0.67 22.22
CA SER A 359 -10.54 0.19 23.42
C SER A 359 -9.29 1.00 23.74
N SER A 360 -9.17 1.47 24.98
CA SER A 360 -7.96 2.11 25.47
C SER A 360 -6.73 1.19 25.38
N ARG A 361 -6.91 -0.14 25.49
CA ARG A 361 -5.82 -1.10 25.29
C ARG A 361 -5.31 -1.09 23.85
N SER A 362 -6.20 -0.99 22.86
CA SER A 362 -5.83 -0.89 21.45
C SER A 362 -5.00 0.37 21.17
N LYS A 363 -5.34 1.49 21.82
CA LYS A 363 -4.56 2.74 21.72
C LYS A 363 -3.13 2.57 22.26
N VAL A 364 -2.98 1.86 23.38
CA VAL A 364 -1.66 1.51 23.95
C VAL A 364 -0.89 0.56 23.04
N THR A 365 -1.53 -0.50 22.54
CA THR A 365 -0.92 -1.43 21.58
C THR A 365 -0.46 -0.71 20.31
N PHE A 366 -1.23 0.26 19.83
CA PHE A 366 -0.83 1.08 18.68
C PHE A 366 0.43 1.91 18.95
N LEU A 367 0.56 2.51 20.15
CA LEU A 367 1.81 3.18 20.56
C LEU A 367 2.99 2.19 20.56
N TYR A 368 2.79 0.98 21.07
CA TYR A 368 3.84 -0.04 21.07
C TYR A 368 4.24 -0.46 19.66
N LEU A 369 3.29 -0.59 18.72
CA LEU A 369 3.61 -0.85 17.31
C LEU A 369 4.43 0.29 16.69
N ILE A 370 4.10 1.55 17.00
CA ILE A 370 4.89 2.72 16.56
C ILE A 370 6.32 2.60 17.09
N ILE A 371 6.50 2.31 18.38
CA ILE A 371 7.83 2.22 18.99
C ILE A 371 8.61 1.03 18.41
N GLU A 372 8.00 -0.15 18.31
CA GLU A 372 8.61 -1.36 17.74
C GLU A 372 9.09 -1.13 16.30
N SER A 373 8.32 -0.40 15.50
CA SER A 373 8.70 -0.08 14.12
C SER A 373 9.90 0.86 13.99
N LEU A 374 10.20 1.62 15.04
CA LEU A 374 11.39 2.47 15.14
C LEU A 374 12.53 1.77 15.87
N LEU A 375 12.22 0.90 16.84
CA LEU A 375 13.15 0.14 17.67
C LEU A 375 12.84 -1.36 17.60
N PRO A 376 13.33 -2.08 16.57
CA PRO A 376 13.01 -3.50 16.37
C PRO A 376 13.46 -4.42 17.50
N PHE A 377 14.44 -3.99 18.30
CA PHE A 377 14.97 -4.74 19.45
C PHE A 377 14.19 -4.51 20.75
N TRP A 378 13.28 -3.52 20.76
CA TRP A 378 12.49 -3.18 21.93
C TRP A 378 11.31 -4.16 22.08
N ARG A 379 11.08 -4.67 23.30
CA ARG A 379 9.95 -5.56 23.59
C ARG A 379 8.96 -4.87 24.53
N PRO A 380 7.65 -4.90 24.21
CA PRO A 380 6.62 -4.24 25.01
C PRO A 380 6.34 -4.91 26.36
N ASP A 381 6.63 -6.22 26.50
CA ASP A 381 6.20 -7.02 27.66
C ASP A 381 6.95 -6.71 28.96
N SER A 382 7.98 -5.86 28.94
CA SER A 382 8.87 -5.61 30.08
C SER A 382 8.72 -4.23 30.73
N VAL A 383 7.89 -3.32 30.21
CA VAL A 383 7.86 -1.92 30.69
C VAL A 383 6.43 -1.41 30.89
N GLU A 384 6.14 -0.92 32.09
CA GLU A 384 4.88 -0.22 32.38
C GLU A 384 4.75 1.07 31.57
N LEU A 385 3.53 1.39 31.12
CA LEU A 385 3.26 2.56 30.28
C LEU A 385 3.77 3.88 30.88
N ALA A 386 3.75 4.02 32.21
CA ALA A 386 4.24 5.21 32.91
C ALA A 386 5.77 5.37 32.84
N GLN A 387 6.52 4.28 32.79
CA GLN A 387 7.99 4.25 32.74
C GLN A 387 8.52 4.18 31.31
N LEU A 388 7.63 4.03 30.33
CA LEU A 388 7.96 3.92 28.92
C LEU A 388 8.88 5.05 28.40
N PRO A 389 8.63 6.35 28.72
CA PRO A 389 9.48 7.42 28.21
C PRO A 389 10.95 7.27 28.62
N ASP A 390 11.22 6.91 29.88
CA ASP A 390 12.58 6.80 30.42
C ASP A 390 13.42 5.74 29.70
N HIS A 391 12.77 4.66 29.24
CA HIS A 391 13.43 3.54 28.58
C HIS A 391 13.60 3.76 27.07
N VAL A 392 12.76 4.59 26.46
CA VAL A 392 12.58 4.62 25.01
C VAL A 392 13.12 5.91 24.38
N ILE A 393 13.15 7.04 25.09
CA ILE A 393 13.62 8.33 24.54
C ILE A 393 15.08 8.25 24.05
N GLY A 394 16.00 7.71 24.87
CA GLY A 394 17.42 7.60 24.52
C GLY A 394 17.66 6.74 23.26
N PRO A 395 17.16 5.49 23.22
CA PRO A 395 17.26 4.64 22.04
C PRO A 395 16.57 5.23 20.81
N LEU A 396 15.34 5.77 20.95
CA LEU A 396 14.65 6.42 19.83
C LEU A 396 15.47 7.56 19.25
N HIS A 397 16.09 8.38 20.09
CA HIS A 397 16.93 9.48 19.64
C HIS A 397 18.10 8.98 18.78
N GLN A 398 18.83 7.96 19.26
CA GLN A 398 19.94 7.36 18.50
C GLN A 398 19.46 6.80 17.16
N THR A 399 18.32 6.11 17.16
CA THR A 399 17.78 5.49 15.96
C THR A 399 17.24 6.52 14.96
N LEU A 400 16.58 7.59 15.41
CA LEU A 400 16.12 8.66 14.53
C LEU A 400 17.29 9.41 13.89
N LEU A 401 18.41 9.60 14.62
CA LEU A 401 19.64 10.13 14.06
C LEU A 401 20.28 9.18 13.03
N SER A 402 20.27 7.87 13.28
CA SER A 402 20.90 6.88 12.40
C SER A 402 20.08 6.58 11.14
N ILE A 403 18.74 6.60 11.21
CA ILE A 403 17.87 6.34 10.06
C ILE A 403 17.98 7.47 9.02
N GLY A 404 18.41 8.67 9.43
CA GLY A 404 18.57 9.80 8.51
C GLY A 404 17.24 10.22 7.86
N LEU A 405 16.12 10.11 8.60
CA LEU A 405 14.82 10.56 8.13
C LEU A 405 14.90 12.04 7.74
N ASN A 406 14.30 12.39 6.60
CA ASN A 406 14.11 13.79 6.24
C ASN A 406 13.12 14.46 7.22
N ASP A 407 13.08 15.80 7.21
CA ASP A 407 12.18 16.57 8.09
C ASP A 407 10.70 16.17 7.93
N ILE A 408 10.36 15.69 6.73
CA ILE A 408 9.03 15.20 6.36
C ILE A 408 8.70 13.86 7.05
N GLY A 409 9.66 12.94 7.12
CA GLY A 409 9.54 11.66 7.81
C GLY A 409 9.39 11.84 9.32
N LEU A 410 10.25 12.67 9.92
CA LEU A 410 10.15 13.02 11.33
C LEU A 410 8.81 13.70 11.65
N GLY A 411 8.40 14.66 10.81
CA GLY A 411 7.10 15.33 10.94
C GLY A 411 5.92 14.37 10.88
N SER A 412 6.00 13.31 10.06
CA SER A 412 4.94 12.29 9.97
C SER A 412 4.84 11.45 11.25
N ILE A 413 5.96 11.09 11.87
CA ILE A 413 6.00 10.36 13.15
C ILE A 413 5.42 11.23 14.27
N LEU A 414 5.92 12.46 14.41
CA LEU A 414 5.45 13.40 15.44
C LEU A 414 3.97 13.72 15.28
N THR A 415 3.49 13.89 14.03
CA THR A 415 2.07 14.10 13.75
C THR A 415 1.23 12.89 14.17
N THR A 416 1.70 11.67 13.91
CA THR A 416 0.97 10.44 14.28
C THR A 416 0.86 10.31 15.80
N LEU A 417 1.97 10.52 16.52
CA LEU A 417 1.99 10.53 17.98
C LEU A 417 1.11 11.66 18.55
N GLY A 418 1.22 12.87 18.01
CA GLY A 418 0.44 14.02 18.45
C GLY A 418 -1.07 13.83 18.24
N LYS A 419 -1.47 13.26 17.09
CA LYS A 419 -2.88 12.93 16.85
C LYS A 419 -3.36 11.79 17.76
N LEU A 420 -2.51 10.81 18.14
CA LEU A 420 -2.85 9.79 19.13
C LEU A 420 -3.18 10.39 20.49
N ALA A 421 -2.36 11.32 20.97
CA ALA A 421 -2.62 12.00 22.23
C ALA A 421 -3.85 12.93 22.16
N SER A 422 -4.06 13.63 21.05
CA SER A 422 -5.08 14.70 20.98
C SER A 422 -6.44 14.28 20.43
N VAL A 423 -6.51 13.32 19.50
CA VAL A 423 -7.74 12.96 18.78
C VAL A 423 -8.29 11.61 19.23
N GLU A 424 -7.46 10.57 19.35
CA GLU A 424 -7.92 9.24 19.79
C GLU A 424 -8.20 9.17 21.28
N CYS A 425 -7.39 9.86 22.09
CA CYS A 425 -7.59 9.93 23.55
C CYS A 425 -8.51 11.10 23.93
N ARG A 426 -9.36 11.58 23.03
CA ARG A 426 -10.28 12.67 23.35
C ARG A 426 -11.41 12.14 24.25
N PRO A 427 -11.70 12.78 25.39
CA PRO A 427 -12.81 12.38 26.25
C PRO A 427 -14.15 12.55 25.53
N VAL A 428 -14.99 11.52 25.59
CA VAL A 428 -16.38 11.58 25.10
C VAL A 428 -17.23 12.32 26.15
N PRO A 429 -18.00 13.36 25.77
CA PRO A 429 -18.86 14.05 26.72
C PRO A 429 -19.97 13.09 27.20
N ILE A 430 -20.00 12.82 28.50
CA ILE A 430 -21.05 12.01 29.13
C ILE A 430 -22.16 12.98 29.60
N PRO A 431 -23.40 12.86 29.10
CA PRO A 431 -24.51 13.64 29.64
C PRO A 431 -24.86 13.12 31.03
N VAL A 432 -24.67 13.96 32.06
CA VAL A 432 -25.10 13.63 33.43
C VAL A 432 -26.59 13.92 33.55
N THR A 433 -27.43 12.90 33.48
CA THR A 433 -28.85 13.01 33.82
C THR A 433 -29.03 12.91 35.34
N LYS A 434 -28.86 14.03 36.06
CA LYS A 434 -29.50 14.23 37.38
C LYS A 434 -29.96 15.68 37.53
N SER A 435 -31.29 15.85 37.53
CA SER A 435 -32.08 16.93 38.14
C SER A 435 -31.45 18.34 38.20
N GLY A 436 -31.88 19.20 37.29
CA GLY A 436 -32.29 20.56 37.64
C GLY A 436 -31.24 21.67 37.75
N TYR A 437 -29.93 21.39 37.74
CA TYR A 437 -28.93 22.46 37.78
C TYR A 437 -27.81 22.21 36.77
N ILE A 438 -27.45 23.28 36.04
CA ILE A 438 -26.39 23.45 35.04
C ILE A 438 -25.54 22.19 34.83
N ALA A 439 -25.73 21.52 33.69
CA ALA A 439 -24.95 20.36 33.27
C ALA A 439 -23.46 20.74 33.11
N THR A 440 -22.69 20.64 34.18
CA THR A 440 -21.23 20.60 34.10
C THR A 440 -20.85 19.24 33.53
N TYR A 441 -20.44 19.21 32.26
CA TYR A 441 -19.85 18.03 31.66
C TYR A 441 -18.60 17.64 32.47
N ALA A 442 -18.68 16.57 33.26
CA ALA A 442 -17.50 16.03 33.93
C ALA A 442 -16.63 15.33 32.87
N TYR A 443 -15.56 16.01 32.45
CA TYR A 443 -14.56 15.45 31.54
C TYR A 443 -13.68 14.46 32.30
N HIS A 444 -14.10 13.19 32.39
CA HIS A 444 -13.25 12.14 32.93
C HIS A 444 -12.64 11.31 31.79
N LEU A 445 -11.35 11.54 31.53
CA LEU A 445 -10.54 10.67 30.69
C LEU A 445 -10.23 9.38 31.46
N PRO A 446 -10.39 8.18 30.88
CA PRO A 446 -9.98 6.94 31.52
C PRO A 446 -8.50 6.98 31.95
N GLU A 447 -8.17 6.40 33.10
CA GLU A 447 -6.84 6.47 33.71
C GLU A 447 -5.72 5.97 32.76
N LEU A 448 -6.01 4.90 32.01
CA LEU A 448 -5.09 4.35 31.01
C LEU A 448 -4.81 5.33 29.86
N GLU A 449 -5.84 6.06 29.42
CA GLU A 449 -5.71 7.06 28.36
C GLU A 449 -4.98 8.30 28.86
N ALA A 450 -5.21 8.72 30.11
CA ALA A 450 -4.47 9.81 30.73
C ALA A 450 -2.98 9.47 30.85
N THR A 451 -2.66 8.24 31.21
CA THR A 451 -1.27 7.76 31.30
C THR A 451 -0.64 7.65 29.91
N LEU A 452 -1.39 7.18 28.91
CA LEU A 452 -0.96 7.13 27.52
C LEU A 452 -0.63 8.53 26.99
N VAL A 453 -1.51 9.52 27.20
CA VAL A 453 -1.30 10.91 26.78
C VAL A 453 -0.03 11.47 27.42
N ARG A 454 0.18 11.27 28.73
CA ARG A 454 1.40 11.69 29.42
C ARG A 454 2.65 11.07 28.79
N ALA A 455 2.65 9.75 28.57
CA ALA A 455 3.78 9.05 27.98
C ALA A 455 4.11 9.56 26.56
N VAL A 456 3.09 9.74 25.71
CA VAL A 456 3.25 10.23 24.34
C VAL A 456 3.81 11.66 24.33
N ILE A 457 3.31 12.54 25.20
CA ILE A 457 3.79 13.91 25.32
C ILE A 457 5.28 13.92 25.75
N SER A 458 5.64 13.14 26.77
CA SER A 458 7.04 13.03 27.21
C SER A 458 7.96 12.52 26.09
N ILE A 459 7.51 11.55 25.29
CA ILE A 459 8.28 11.05 24.14
C ILE A 459 8.44 12.15 23.08
N ILE A 460 7.36 12.86 22.72
CA ILE A 460 7.42 13.94 21.71
C ILE A 460 8.39 15.03 22.14
N PHE A 461 8.29 15.52 23.38
CA PHE A 461 9.16 16.59 23.88
C PHE A 461 10.61 16.11 24.04
N GLY A 462 10.84 14.92 24.60
CA GLY A 462 12.18 14.36 24.75
C GLY A 462 12.91 14.12 23.43
N VAL A 463 12.18 13.74 22.37
CA VAL A 463 12.75 13.61 21.02
C VAL A 463 12.95 14.99 20.36
N SER A 464 12.05 15.95 20.59
CA SER A 464 12.09 17.27 19.95
C SER A 464 13.18 18.19 20.51
N GLU A 465 13.41 18.20 21.82
CA GLU A 465 14.43 19.04 22.47
C GLU A 465 15.84 18.78 21.93
N VAL A 466 16.14 17.53 21.54
CA VAL A 466 17.48 17.15 21.10
C VAL A 466 17.63 17.11 19.58
N CYS A 467 16.57 16.82 18.81
CA CYS A 467 16.63 16.81 17.34
C CYS A 467 16.59 18.20 16.68
N LEU A 468 16.05 19.23 17.35
CA LEU A 468 16.02 20.62 16.84
C LEU A 468 17.30 21.41 17.15
N CYS A 469 18.04 21.04 18.20
CA CYS A 469 19.28 21.70 18.61
C CYS A 469 20.50 21.57 17.65
N PRO A 470 20.73 20.49 16.88
CA PRO A 470 21.93 20.38 16.05
C PRO A 470 21.87 21.29 14.81
N ARG A 471 20.67 21.63 14.34
CA ARG A 471 20.47 22.43 13.13
C ARG A 471 20.41 23.94 13.39
N MET A 472 19.90 24.38 14.54
CA MET A 472 19.94 25.80 14.91
C MET A 472 21.36 26.28 15.27
N CYS A 473 22.22 25.43 15.83
CA CYS A 473 23.62 25.80 16.11
C CYS A 473 24.47 26.03 14.85
N ARG A 474 24.12 25.44 13.70
CA ARG A 474 24.84 25.70 12.43
C ARG A 474 24.48 27.03 11.77
N ILE A 475 23.28 27.56 12.02
CA ILE A 475 22.84 28.84 11.45
C ILE A 475 23.33 30.03 12.30
N SER A 476 23.55 29.83 13.61
CA SER A 476 24.00 30.91 14.49
C SER A 476 25.52 31.16 14.48
N LEU A 477 26.34 30.24 13.95
CA LEU A 477 27.81 30.37 13.92
C LEU A 477 28.37 31.00 12.62
N LYS A 478 27.52 31.39 11.66
CA LYS A 478 27.95 32.11 10.43
C LYS A 478 27.56 33.60 10.41
N ARG A 479 27.01 34.16 11.50
CA ARG A 479 26.50 35.55 11.52
C ARG A 479 27.19 36.51 12.50
N THR A 480 28.39 36.17 12.98
CA THR A 480 29.18 37.05 13.86
C THR A 480 30.66 37.05 13.50
N GLN A 481 30.98 37.38 12.25
CA GLN A 481 32.26 38.02 11.89
C GLN A 481 31.99 39.01 10.75
N ARG A 482 31.49 40.21 11.08
CA ARG A 482 31.72 41.40 10.25
C ARG A 482 32.93 42.13 10.84
N PRO A 483 33.97 42.45 10.06
CA PRO A 483 35.05 43.32 10.54
C PRO A 483 34.51 44.75 10.73
N PRO A 484 35.11 45.55 11.63
CA PRO A 484 34.66 46.92 11.89
C PRO A 484 34.92 47.83 10.67
N PRO A 485 34.15 48.92 10.52
CA PRO A 485 34.33 49.83 9.40
C PRO A 485 35.63 50.62 9.56
N LEU A 486 36.38 50.70 8.45
CA LEU A 486 37.50 51.62 8.28
C LEU A 486 36.97 53.06 8.32
N GLU A 487 37.35 53.81 9.35
CA GLU A 487 37.21 55.27 9.36
C GLU A 487 38.22 55.87 8.37
N PHE A 488 37.71 56.68 7.46
CA PHE A 488 38.51 57.55 6.61
C PHE A 488 39.20 58.62 7.47
N ARG A 489 40.53 58.67 7.40
CA ARG A 489 41.31 59.91 7.47
C ARG A 489 42.49 59.84 6.53
#